data_AF-A0A538HJX1-F1
#
_entry.id   AF-A0A538HJX1-F1
#
_cell.length_a   1.000
_cell.length_b   1.000
_cell.length_c   1.000
_cell.angle_alpha   90.00
_cell.angle_beta   90.00
_cell.angle_gamma   90.00
#
_symmetry.space_group_name_H-M   'P 1'
#
loop_
_entity.id
_entity.type
_entity.pdbx_description
1 polymer ?
#
loop_
_entity_poly.entity_id
_entity_poly.type
_entity_poly.pdbx_seq_one_letter_code
_entity_poly.pdbx_strand_id
1 'polypeptide(L)'
;MSALRARAPSWTRSDVLLPLFAAYFAFSAFYVWQAWRRETPAIFTDELELTQISRAIAHTGHPARRGVPYHFTSLYPYFTAPAWWLHATQEAFDTIKYLGVLAMTAALFPAYGIARMVISQRWAIAARSRPRPSRTHPSWSRSRWPIRPRPSHSG
;
A
#
# COMPACT_ATOMS: atom_id res chain seq x y z
N MET A 1 -19.79 42.42 -3.40
CA MET A 1 -20.31 41.04 -3.23
C MET A 1 -19.22 40.07 -3.64
N SER A 2 -18.31 39.76 -2.71
CA SER A 2 -17.15 38.89 -2.95
C SER A 2 -17.54 37.46 -2.60
N ALA A 3 -17.65 36.61 -3.63
CA ALA A 3 -17.95 35.19 -3.46
C ALA A 3 -16.76 34.49 -2.80
N LEU A 4 -16.93 34.06 -1.55
CA LEU A 4 -16.02 33.16 -0.86
C LEU A 4 -16.00 31.81 -1.59
N ARG A 5 -15.05 31.64 -2.51
CA ARG A 5 -14.75 30.35 -3.12
C ARG A 5 -14.21 29.44 -2.02
N ALA A 6 -15.07 28.56 -1.50
CA ALA A 6 -14.70 27.52 -0.57
C ALA A 6 -13.54 26.71 -1.19
N ARG A 7 -12.34 26.86 -0.64
CA ARG A 7 -11.18 26.07 -1.04
C ARG A 7 -11.44 24.65 -0.55
N ALA A 8 -11.71 23.73 -1.48
CA ALA A 8 -11.79 22.32 -1.14
C ALA A 8 -10.50 21.92 -0.40
N PRO A 9 -10.57 21.13 0.69
CA PRO A 9 -9.39 20.74 1.44
C PRO A 9 -8.44 19.98 0.51
N SER A 10 -7.34 20.63 0.14
CA SER A 10 -6.28 19.99 -0.61
C SER A 10 -5.51 19.12 0.37
N TRP A 11 -5.87 17.83 0.42
CA TRP A 11 -5.06 16.83 1.11
C TRP A 11 -3.64 16.97 0.61
N THR A 12 -2.76 17.41 1.51
CA THR A 12 -1.35 17.57 1.23
C THR A 12 -0.70 16.20 1.23
N ARG A 13 0.39 16.03 0.46
CA ARG A 13 1.12 14.75 0.47
C ARG A 13 1.57 14.37 1.89
N SER A 14 1.85 15.36 2.74
CA SER A 14 2.15 15.21 4.16
C SER A 14 1.05 14.51 4.94
N ASP A 15 -0.23 14.77 4.67
CA ASP A 15 -1.35 14.18 5.41
C ASP A 15 -1.43 12.64 5.24
N VAL A 16 -0.77 12.11 4.21
CA VAL A 16 -0.68 10.69 3.91
C VAL A 16 0.68 10.11 4.27
N LEU A 17 1.76 10.82 3.91
CA LEU A 17 3.11 10.33 4.12
C LEU A 17 3.46 10.26 5.60
N LEU A 18 3.07 11.26 6.40
CA LEU A 18 3.34 11.29 7.84
C LEU A 18 2.78 10.06 8.57
N PRO A 19 1.48 9.72 8.48
CA PRO A 19 0.96 8.54 9.16
C PRO A 19 1.53 7.24 8.59
N LEU A 20 1.84 7.18 7.29
CA LEU A 20 2.44 5.99 6.67
C LEU A 20 3.85 5.73 7.20
N PHE A 21 4.70 6.76 7.24
CA PHE A 21 6.04 6.66 7.82
C PHE A 21 5.97 6.42 9.32
N ALA A 22 5.07 7.09 10.05
CA ALA A 22 4.87 6.86 11.48
C ALA A 22 4.49 5.40 11.76
N ALA A 23 3.56 4.82 10.98
CA ALA A 23 3.19 3.42 11.10
C ALA A 23 4.35 2.49 10.77
N TYR A 24 5.10 2.77 9.69
CA TYR A 24 6.31 2.02 9.35
C TYR A 24 7.29 1.99 10.52
N PHE A 25 7.72 3.15 11.02
CA PHE A 25 8.69 3.24 12.11
C PHE A 25 8.15 2.65 13.42
N ALA A 26 6.86 2.83 13.74
CA ALA A 26 6.25 2.25 14.92
C ALA A 26 6.29 0.71 14.88
N PHE A 27 5.89 0.11 13.75
CA PHE A 27 5.97 -1.34 13.58
C PHE A 27 7.42 -1.83 13.56
N SER A 28 8.32 -1.14 12.84
CA SER A 28 9.74 -1.50 12.82
C SER A 28 10.33 -1.48 14.23
N ALA A 29 10.08 -0.43 15.03
CA ALA A 29 10.56 -0.34 16.41
C ALA A 29 10.00 -1.47 17.28
N PHE A 30 8.70 -1.76 17.16
CA PHE A 30 8.06 -2.84 17.91
C PHE A 30 8.66 -4.21 17.57
N TYR A 31 8.87 -4.50 16.28
CA TYR A 31 9.45 -5.77 15.85
C TYR A 31 10.96 -5.86 16.12
N VAL A 32 11.71 -4.76 16.02
CA VAL A 32 13.12 -4.71 16.44
C VAL A 32 13.23 -5.03 17.93
N TRP A 33 12.37 -4.45 18.76
CA TRP A 33 12.32 -4.75 20.19
C TRP A 33 12.00 -6.23 20.46
N GLN A 34 11.06 -6.83 19.73
CA GLN A 34 10.81 -8.27 19.83
C GLN A 34 12.00 -9.11 19.40
N ALA A 35 12.66 -8.73 18.29
CA ALA A 35 13.82 -9.44 17.77
C ALA A 35 15.03 -9.34 18.72
N TRP A 36 15.19 -8.20 19.39
CA TRP A 36 16.23 -7.99 20.40
C TRP A 36 16.02 -8.87 21.64
N ARG A 37 14.76 -9.09 22.06
CA ARG A 37 14.42 -10.00 23.17
C ARG A 37 14.62 -11.48 22.85
N ARG A 38 14.81 -11.86 21.58
CA ARG A 38 15.10 -13.24 21.19
C ARG A 38 16.62 -13.46 21.18
N GLU A 39 17.11 -13.98 22.31
CA GLU A 39 18.51 -14.34 22.51
C GLU A 39 18.90 -15.62 21.76
N THR A 40 17.97 -16.54 21.56
CA THR A 40 18.25 -17.83 20.89
C THR A 40 18.20 -17.67 19.37
N PRO A 41 19.32 -17.88 18.65
CA PRO A 41 19.29 -17.96 17.21
C PRO A 41 18.53 -19.22 16.81
N ALA A 42 17.44 -19.05 16.07
CA ALA A 42 16.71 -20.19 15.53
C ALA A 42 17.55 -20.78 14.38
N ILE A 43 18.07 -21.99 14.57
CA ILE A 43 18.92 -22.62 13.57
C ILE A 43 18.02 -23.32 12.56
N PHE A 44 17.76 -22.66 11.44
CA PHE A 44 17.12 -23.28 10.29
C PHE A 44 18.16 -23.63 9.22
N THR A 45 18.02 -24.80 8.61
CA THR A 45 19.00 -25.32 7.64
C THR A 45 19.13 -24.42 6.41
N ASP A 46 18.03 -23.84 5.96
CA ASP A 46 17.97 -22.87 4.87
C ASP A 46 18.63 -21.54 5.25
N GLU A 47 18.42 -21.05 6.49
CA GLU A 47 19.12 -19.86 6.99
C GLU A 47 20.64 -20.07 7.03
N LEU A 48 21.08 -21.26 7.41
CA LEU A 48 22.50 -21.66 7.39
C LEU A 48 23.07 -21.66 5.97
N GLU A 49 22.34 -22.19 4.99
CA GLU A 49 22.75 -22.17 3.58
C GLU A 49 22.83 -20.75 3.04
N LEU A 50 21.80 -19.94 3.25
CA LEU A 50 21.76 -18.53 2.82
C LEU A 50 22.86 -17.71 3.47
N THR A 51 23.14 -17.96 4.75
CA THR A 51 24.23 -17.32 5.51
C THR A 51 25.61 -17.72 4.97
N GLN A 52 25.81 -18.97 4.56
CA GLN A 52 27.06 -19.39 3.91
C GLN A 52 27.28 -18.68 2.56
N ILE A 53 26.23 -18.63 1.73
CA ILE A 53 26.29 -17.97 0.42
C ILE A 53 26.52 -16.46 0.60
N SER A 54 25.84 -15.83 1.55
CA SER A 54 25.97 -14.40 1.86
C SER A 54 27.39 -14.03 2.30
N ARG A 55 28.02 -14.85 3.15
CA ARG A 55 29.43 -14.68 3.54
C ARG A 55 30.39 -14.87 2.36
N ALA A 56 30.14 -15.85 1.50
CA ALA A 56 30.95 -16.03 0.30
C ALA A 56 30.90 -14.80 -0.62
N ILE A 57 29.71 -14.21 -0.81
CA ILE A 57 29.53 -12.97 -1.58
C ILE A 57 30.29 -11.81 -0.92
N ALA A 58 30.20 -11.66 0.40
CA ALA A 58 30.87 -10.58 1.13
C ALA A 58 32.40 -10.63 1.00
N HIS A 59 32.99 -11.83 0.94
CA HIS A 59 34.44 -12.02 0.86
C HIS A 59 34.99 -12.09 -0.58
N THR A 60 34.26 -12.70 -1.50
CA THR A 60 34.77 -13.03 -2.86
C THR A 60 34.05 -12.28 -3.98
N GLY A 61 32.95 -11.58 -3.66
CA GLY A 61 32.05 -10.96 -4.64
C GLY A 61 31.16 -11.93 -5.41
N HIS A 62 31.30 -13.25 -5.19
CA HIS A 62 30.57 -14.28 -5.91
C HIS A 62 29.87 -15.25 -4.96
N PRO A 63 28.68 -15.76 -5.33
CA PRO A 63 27.98 -16.77 -4.55
C PRO A 63 28.74 -18.09 -4.58
N ALA A 64 29.07 -18.62 -3.41
CA ALA A 64 29.65 -19.95 -3.27
C ALA A 64 29.06 -20.67 -2.05
N ARG A 65 28.84 -21.98 -2.19
CA ARG A 65 28.41 -22.86 -1.11
C ARG A 65 29.54 -23.80 -0.77
N ARG A 66 30.09 -23.69 0.44
CA ARG A 66 31.23 -24.49 0.91
C ARG A 66 32.43 -24.47 -0.07
N GLY A 67 32.68 -23.31 -0.68
CA GLY A 67 33.77 -23.11 -1.66
C GLY A 67 33.45 -23.52 -3.10
N VAL A 68 32.29 -24.15 -3.36
CA VAL A 68 31.84 -24.48 -4.71
C VAL A 68 31.03 -23.32 -5.27
N PRO A 69 31.29 -22.86 -6.51
CA PRO A 69 30.47 -21.84 -7.16
C PRO A 69 28.99 -22.23 -7.12
N TYR A 70 28.15 -21.30 -6.70
CA TYR A 70 26.72 -21.53 -6.56
C TYR A 70 25.96 -20.65 -7.53
N HIS A 71 24.94 -21.21 -8.18
CA HIS A 71 24.13 -20.43 -9.12
C HIS A 71 23.28 -19.39 -8.39
N PHE A 72 22.86 -18.36 -9.11
CA PHE A 72 21.96 -17.35 -8.57
C PHE A 72 20.60 -17.99 -8.23
N THR A 73 20.24 -18.00 -6.95
CA THR A 73 18.94 -18.51 -6.47
C THR A 73 18.03 -17.40 -5.95
N SER A 74 18.57 -16.43 -5.21
CA SER A 74 17.79 -15.39 -4.56
C SER A 74 18.60 -14.10 -4.39
N LEU A 75 17.88 -12.98 -4.23
CA LEU A 75 18.45 -11.68 -3.88
C LEU A 75 18.78 -11.57 -2.38
N TYR A 76 18.23 -12.45 -1.55
CA TYR A 76 18.40 -12.39 -0.09
C TYR A 76 19.88 -12.48 0.37
N PRO A 77 20.73 -13.37 -0.18
CA PRO A 77 22.16 -13.42 0.18
C PRO A 77 22.91 -12.14 -0.16
N TYR A 78 22.55 -11.46 -1.26
CA TYR A 78 23.14 -10.18 -1.64
C TYR A 78 22.67 -9.03 -0.74
N PHE A 79 21.39 -9.05 -0.34
CA PHE A 79 20.84 -8.07 0.59
C PHE A 79 21.49 -8.15 1.98
N THR A 80 21.82 -9.36 2.44
CA THR A 80 22.44 -9.61 3.74
C THR A 80 23.98 -9.60 3.70
N ALA A 81 24.59 -9.68 2.52
CA ALA A 81 26.05 -9.74 2.35
C ALA A 81 26.81 -8.59 3.05
N PRO A 82 26.37 -7.32 2.95
CA PRO A 82 27.09 -6.21 3.60
C PRO A 82 27.13 -6.33 5.13
N ALA A 83 26.17 -7.01 5.76
CA ALA A 83 26.17 -7.21 7.20
C ALA A 83 27.36 -8.08 7.67
N TRP A 84 27.90 -8.93 6.80
CA TRP A 84 29.07 -9.77 7.10
C TRP A 84 30.41 -9.04 7.00
N TRP A 85 30.42 -7.77 6.61
CA TRP A 85 31.60 -6.94 6.80
C TRP A 85 31.82 -6.57 8.27
N LEU A 86 30.81 -6.75 9.13
CA LEU A 86 30.98 -6.73 10.57
C LEU A 86 31.79 -7.98 10.98
N HIS A 87 32.99 -7.76 11.50
CA HIS A 87 33.90 -8.85 11.86
C HIS A 87 33.39 -9.73 13.02
N ALA A 88 32.44 -9.21 13.82
CA ALA A 88 31.79 -9.97 14.87
C ALA A 88 30.54 -10.70 14.33
N THR A 89 30.56 -12.03 14.38
CA THR A 89 29.45 -12.90 13.94
C THR A 89 28.13 -12.53 14.62
N GLN A 90 28.16 -12.21 15.91
CA GLN A 90 26.95 -11.85 16.66
C GLN A 90 26.35 -10.52 16.19
N GLU A 91 27.18 -9.51 15.94
CA GLU A 91 26.75 -8.22 15.41
C GLU A 91 26.20 -8.34 13.98
N ALA A 92 26.80 -9.20 13.16
CA ALA A 92 26.30 -9.51 11.83
C ALA A 92 24.90 -10.16 11.90
N PHE A 93 24.69 -11.12 12.79
CA PHE A 93 23.39 -11.75 12.99
C PHE A 93 22.33 -10.76 13.48
N ASP A 94 22.64 -9.92 14.47
CA ASP A 94 21.70 -8.91 14.96
C ASP A 94 21.36 -7.88 13.87
N THR A 95 22.37 -7.49 13.07
CA THR A 95 22.16 -6.60 11.92
C THR A 95 21.24 -7.24 10.88
N ILE A 96 21.43 -8.52 10.55
CA ILE A 96 20.57 -9.25 9.61
C ILE A 96 19.13 -9.35 10.16
N LYS A 97 18.96 -9.60 11.47
CA LYS A 97 17.64 -9.58 12.11
C LYS A 97 16.94 -8.23 11.94
N TYR A 98 17.66 -7.13 12.16
CA TYR A 98 17.10 -5.78 11.99
C TYR A 98 16.77 -5.47 10.52
N LEU A 99 17.64 -5.83 9.59
CA LEU A 99 17.38 -5.71 8.15
C LEU A 99 16.12 -6.49 7.74
N GLY A 100 15.95 -7.70 8.27
CA GLY A 100 14.74 -8.51 8.07
C GLY A 100 13.47 -7.80 8.56
N VAL A 101 13.52 -7.20 9.76
CA VAL A 101 12.39 -6.41 10.30
C VAL A 101 12.06 -5.22 9.40
N LEU A 102 13.07 -4.47 8.95
CA LEU A 102 12.87 -3.32 8.07
C LEU A 102 12.28 -3.74 6.71
N ALA A 103 12.76 -4.85 6.15
CA ALA A 103 12.26 -5.40 4.89
C ALA A 103 10.82 -5.91 5.02
N MET A 104 10.48 -6.63 6.09
CA MET A 104 9.11 -7.09 6.34
C MET A 104 8.15 -5.92 6.54
N THR A 105 8.54 -4.93 7.35
CA THR A 105 7.69 -3.75 7.61
C THR A 105 7.54 -2.85 6.39
N ALA A 106 8.51 -2.86 5.46
CA ALA A 106 8.42 -2.13 4.19
C ALA A 106 7.29 -2.64 3.29
N ALA A 107 6.72 -3.83 3.54
CA ALA A 107 5.51 -4.31 2.86
C ALA A 107 4.30 -3.36 3.03
N LEU A 108 4.33 -2.46 4.02
CA LEU A 108 3.32 -1.42 4.20
C LEU A 108 3.22 -0.48 2.98
N PHE A 109 4.35 -0.18 2.32
CA PHE A 109 4.38 0.72 1.15
C PHE A 109 3.66 0.13 -0.08
N PRO A 110 3.98 -1.08 -0.57
CA PRO A 110 3.22 -1.68 -1.68
C PRO A 110 1.78 -2.00 -1.28
N ALA A 111 1.52 -2.40 -0.03
CA ALA A 111 0.15 -2.62 0.44
C ALA A 111 -0.70 -1.33 0.37
N TYR A 112 -0.15 -0.19 0.83
CA TYR A 112 -0.79 1.12 0.66
C TYR A 112 -0.95 1.49 -0.81
N GLY A 113 0.06 1.22 -1.64
CA GLY A 113 0.05 1.42 -3.08
C GLY A 113 -1.08 0.66 -3.81
N ILE A 114 -1.36 -0.58 -3.41
CA ILE A 114 -2.49 -1.36 -3.94
C ILE A 114 -3.81 -0.85 -3.36
N ALA A 115 -3.86 -0.57 -2.05
CA ALA A 115 -5.06 -0.09 -1.39
C ALA A 115 -5.60 1.20 -2.02
N ARG A 116 -4.72 2.16 -2.37
CA ARG A 116 -5.13 3.39 -3.06
C ARG A 116 -5.70 3.14 -4.46
N MET A 117 -5.29 2.07 -5.15
CA MET A 117 -5.81 1.73 -6.48
C MET A 117 -7.17 1.03 -6.40
N VAL A 118 -7.35 0.16 -5.40
CA VAL A 118 -8.56 -0.68 -5.27
C VAL A 118 -9.69 0.06 -4.54
N ILE A 119 -9.38 0.79 -3.47
CA ILE A 119 -10.38 1.43 -2.62
C ILE A 119 -11.08 2.58 -3.37
N SER A 120 -10.34 3.40 -4.14
CA SER A 120 -10.94 4.46 -4.97
C SER A 120 -11.95 3.92 -5.99
N GLN A 121 -11.66 2.75 -6.58
CA GLN A 121 -12.53 2.10 -7.54
C GLN A 121 -13.82 1.56 -6.91
N ARG A 122 -13.71 0.97 -5.71
CA ARG A 122 -14.88 0.44 -4.98
C ARG A 122 -15.86 1.53 -4.56
N TRP A 123 -15.35 2.68 -4.09
CA TRP A 123 -16.18 3.84 -3.78
C TRP A 123 -16.84 4.45 -5.03
N ALA A 124 -16.18 4.41 -6.19
CA ALA A 124 -16.76 4.87 -7.46
C ALA A 124 -17.95 3.99 -7.91
N ILE A 125 -17.85 2.67 -7.72
CA ILE A 125 -18.95 1.72 -8.00
C ILE A 125 -20.11 1.95 -7.02
N ALA A 126 -19.83 2.12 -5.73
CA ALA A 126 -20.84 2.42 -4.71
C ALA A 126 -21.55 3.76 -4.96
N ALA A 127 -20.83 4.76 -5.49
CA ALA A 127 -21.43 6.05 -5.89
C ALA A 127 -22.36 5.90 -7.11
N ARG A 128 -22.02 5.01 -8.06
CA ARG A 128 -22.85 4.71 -9.23
C ARG A 128 -24.11 3.92 -8.87
N SER A 129 -24.04 3.03 -7.88
CA SER A 129 -25.21 2.27 -7.42
C SER A 129 -26.21 3.10 -6.62
N ARG A 130 -25.94 4.39 -6.37
CA ARG A 130 -26.92 5.28 -5.75
C ARG A 130 -28.12 5.43 -6.70
N PRO A 131 -29.34 5.03 -6.30
CA PRO A 131 -30.52 5.16 -7.15
C PRO A 131 -30.66 6.61 -7.58
N ARG A 132 -30.48 6.88 -8.88
CA ARG A 132 -30.79 8.18 -9.45
C ARG A 132 -32.29 8.37 -9.21
N PRO A 133 -32.74 9.38 -8.44
CA PRO A 133 -34.16 9.60 -8.26
C PRO A 133 -34.74 9.77 -9.67
N SER A 134 -35.60 8.84 -10.06
CA SER A 134 -36.36 8.97 -11.29
C SER A 134 -37.11 10.27 -11.15
N ARG A 135 -36.74 11.26 -11.98
CA ARG A 135 -37.60 12.40 -12.23
C ARG A 135 -38.88 11.80 -12.80
N THR A 136 -39.85 11.57 -11.93
CA THR A 136 -41.25 11.45 -12.34
C THR A 136 -41.59 12.78 -12.97
N HIS A 137 -41.48 12.85 -14.30
CA HIS A 137 -42.12 13.93 -15.04
C HIS A 137 -43.62 13.80 -14.76
N PRO A 138 -44.28 14.81 -14.16
CA PRO A 138 -45.73 14.81 -14.09
C PRO A 138 -46.23 14.86 -15.52
N SER A 139 -46.91 13.80 -15.96
CA SER A 139 -47.66 13.78 -17.21
C SER A 139 -48.78 14.82 -17.09
N TRP A 140 -48.52 16.03 -17.58
CA TRP A 140 -49.55 17.04 -17.74
C TRP A 140 -50.51 16.60 -18.86
N SER A 141 -51.56 15.92 -18.41
CA SER A 141 -52.88 15.80 -19.01
C SER A 141 -53.22 16.98 -19.92
N ARG A 142 -53.24 16.73 -21.24
CA ARG A 142 -54.07 17.50 -22.17
C ARG A 142 -55.51 17.05 -21.97
N SER A 143 -56.32 17.80 -21.24
CA SER A 143 -57.76 17.64 -21.36
C SER A 143 -58.53 18.95 -21.16
N ARG A 144 -59.37 19.22 -22.17
CA ARG A 144 -60.66 19.91 -22.10
C ARG A 144 -60.66 21.45 -21.92
N TRP A 145 -60.60 22.15 -23.05
CA TRP A 145 -61.33 23.41 -23.22
C TRP A 145 -62.70 23.08 -23.84
N PRO A 146 -63.84 23.48 -23.22
CA PRO A 146 -65.13 23.44 -23.88
C PRO A 146 -65.28 24.70 -24.74
N ILE A 147 -65.38 24.50 -26.06
CA ILE A 147 -65.69 25.55 -27.02
C ILE A 147 -67.13 26.02 -26.74
N ARG A 148 -67.31 27.29 -26.37
CA ARG A 148 -68.64 27.92 -26.29
C ARG A 148 -69.24 28.06 -27.70
N PRO A 149 -70.53 27.81 -27.90
CA PRO A 149 -71.18 28.05 -29.20
C PRO A 149 -71.28 29.55 -29.49
N ARG A 150 -71.00 29.94 -30.74
CA ARG A 150 -71.23 31.29 -31.28
C ARG A 150 -72.74 31.50 -31.50
N PRO A 151 -73.30 32.68 -31.17
CA PRO A 151 -74.66 33.01 -31.55
C PRO A 151 -74.73 33.35 -33.05
N SER A 152 -75.73 32.78 -33.72
CA SER A 152 -76.12 33.11 -35.08
C SER A 152 -76.74 34.51 -35.13
N HIS A 153 -76.13 35.42 -35.88
CA HIS A 153 -76.83 36.62 -36.35
C HIS A 153 -77.47 36.33 -37.71
N SER A 154 -78.80 36.45 -37.71
CA SER A 154 -79.68 36.52 -38.87
C SER A 154 -79.40 37.77 -39.71
N GLY A 155 -79.38 37.59 -41.02
CA GLY A 155 -79.33 38.63 -42.06
C GLY A 155 -79.47 37.97 -43.42
#